data_AF-A0A4R0HKT8-F1
#
_entry.id   AF-A0A4R0HKT8-F1
#
_cell.length_a   1.000
_cell.length_b   1.000
_cell.length_c   1.000
_cell.angle_alpha   90.00
_cell.angle_beta   90.00
_cell.angle_gamma   90.00
#
_symmetry.space_group_name_H-M   'P 1'
#
loop_
_entity.id
_entity.type
_entity.pdbx_description
1 polymer ?
#
loop_
_entity_poly.entity_id
_entity_poly.type
_entity_poly.pdbx_seq_one_letter_code
_entity_poly.pdbx_strand_id
1 'polypeptide(L)'
;MAENQPERPFQVLLSEGAVQDLNRMRDAAAAEAKQYPNDKSPANNANRTLYKGVLRELQDLESGSSKGHHVLGAHKGLGDGRDIVVSKIGDGTGKPNHRLTFREIPGRNAGGKDARDVIAIGPRHASENNAYQQTAMRLGRSADQSLPHLDRFGEAQVGSGGKAHQRNPVLDANRAIAHAFDGQTPLSGSRPLSESGFGSRGSSGGAKQAGKQAGRQTNPNPQRGE
;
A
#
# COMPACT_ATOMS: atom_id res chain seq x y z
N MET A 1 6.56 25.49 -22.34
CA MET A 1 5.26 24.80 -22.30
C MET A 1 5.30 23.89 -21.09
N ALA A 2 4.51 24.16 -20.05
CA ALA A 2 4.44 23.28 -18.89
C ALA A 2 3.70 22.01 -19.32
N GLU A 3 4.35 20.85 -19.21
CA GLU A 3 3.67 19.56 -19.39
C GLU A 3 2.53 19.50 -18.38
N ASN A 4 1.30 19.39 -18.88
CA ASN A 4 0.12 19.13 -18.07
C ASN A 4 0.31 17.74 -17.46
N GLN A 5 0.78 17.67 -16.21
CA GLN A 5 0.87 16.40 -15.52
C GLN A 5 -0.53 15.77 -15.48
N PRO A 6 -0.67 14.48 -15.79
CA PRO A 6 -1.97 13.83 -15.75
C PRO A 6 -2.56 13.98 -14.35
N GLU A 7 -3.79 14.50 -14.29
CA GLU A 7 -4.52 14.63 -13.05
C GLU A 7 -4.56 13.25 -12.37
N ARG A 8 -4.03 13.18 -11.15
CA ARG A 8 -4.16 11.98 -10.34
C ARG A 8 -5.42 12.19 -9.51
N PRO A 9 -6.52 11.46 -9.71
CA PRO A 9 -7.77 11.66 -8.97
C PRO A 9 -7.73 11.07 -7.55
N PHE A 10 -6.86 10.08 -7.28
CA PHE A 10 -6.76 9.44 -5.96
C PHE A 10 -5.42 9.67 -5.26
N GLN A 11 -5.42 9.72 -3.93
CA GLN A 11 -4.20 9.61 -3.13
C GLN A 11 -4.00 8.15 -2.73
N VAL A 12 -2.86 7.55 -3.06
CA VAL A 12 -2.54 6.22 -2.51
C VAL A 12 -1.92 6.40 -1.11
N LEU A 13 -2.49 5.73 -0.12
CA LEU A 13 -1.94 5.61 1.22
C LEU A 13 -1.38 4.20 1.40
N LEU A 14 -0.21 4.09 2.02
CA LEU A 14 0.36 2.81 2.42
C LEU A 14 0.25 2.68 3.93
N SER A 15 -0.47 1.66 4.40
CA SER A 15 -0.40 1.22 5.78
C SER A 15 1.01 0.75 6.15
N GLU A 16 1.34 0.73 7.44
CA GLU A 16 2.66 0.27 7.90
C GLU A 16 2.98 -1.16 7.43
N GLY A 17 1.98 -2.05 7.45
CA GLY A 17 2.12 -3.40 6.93
C GLY A 17 2.39 -3.43 5.42
N ALA A 18 1.70 -2.61 4.63
CA ALA A 18 1.94 -2.52 3.19
C ALA A 18 3.34 -1.97 2.87
N VAL A 19 3.86 -1.04 3.67
CA VAL A 19 5.26 -0.57 3.55
C VAL A 19 6.24 -1.71 3.81
N GLN A 20 6.00 -2.53 4.83
CA GLN A 20 6.84 -3.69 5.13
C GLN A 20 6.80 -4.74 4.00
N ASP A 21 5.61 -5.03 3.45
CA ASP A 21 5.47 -5.94 2.31
C ASP A 21 6.28 -5.43 1.10
N LEU A 22 6.14 -4.15 0.77
CA LEU A 22 6.81 -3.52 -0.37
C LEU A 22 8.33 -3.51 -0.21
N ASN A 23 8.84 -3.27 1.01
CA ASN A 23 10.27 -3.36 1.31
C ASN A 23 10.79 -4.79 1.14
N ARG A 24 10.07 -5.79 1.64
CA ARG A 24 10.42 -7.21 1.44
C ARG A 24 10.50 -7.57 -0.04
N MET A 25 9.54 -7.11 -0.84
CA MET A 25 9.53 -7.33 -2.29
C MET A 25 10.70 -6.64 -3.00
N ARG A 26 11.01 -5.39 -2.62
CA ARG A 26 12.18 -4.66 -3.14
C ARG A 26 13.47 -5.41 -2.85
N ASP A 27 13.64 -5.88 -1.61
CA ASP A 27 14.85 -6.55 -1.17
C ASP A 27 15.01 -7.91 -1.86
N ALA A 28 13.91 -8.66 -2.05
CA ALA A 28 13.90 -9.89 -2.85
C ALA A 28 14.26 -9.63 -4.32
N ALA A 29 13.69 -8.59 -4.94
CA ALA A 29 14.03 -8.19 -6.30
C ALA A 29 15.50 -7.77 -6.44
N ALA A 30 16.06 -7.09 -5.44
CA ALA A 30 17.47 -6.68 -5.42
C ALA A 30 18.41 -7.88 -5.22
N ALA A 31 18.04 -8.86 -4.38
CA ALA A 31 18.80 -10.10 -4.21
C ALA A 31 18.82 -10.91 -5.51
N GLU A 32 17.65 -11.07 -6.16
CA GLU A 32 17.52 -11.73 -7.47
C GLU A 32 18.36 -11.02 -8.54
N ALA A 33 18.37 -9.68 -8.56
CA ALA A 33 19.20 -8.91 -9.48
C ALA A 33 20.71 -9.15 -9.31
N LYS A 34 21.17 -9.38 -8.07
CA LYS A 34 22.58 -9.69 -7.79
C LYS A 34 22.94 -11.10 -8.18
N GLN A 35 22.05 -12.06 -7.93
CA GLN A 35 22.26 -13.46 -8.26
C GLN A 35 22.21 -13.70 -9.77
N TYR A 36 21.31 -13.01 -10.48
CA TYR A 36 21.05 -13.18 -11.90
C TYR A 36 21.03 -11.83 -12.65
N PRO A 37 22.18 -11.15 -12.80
CA PRO A 37 22.24 -9.78 -13.28
C PRO A 37 21.73 -9.59 -14.72
N ASN A 38 21.97 -10.58 -15.59
CA ASN A 38 21.62 -10.51 -17.02
C ASN A 38 20.56 -11.53 -17.45
N ASP A 39 20.13 -12.40 -16.55
CA ASP A 39 19.11 -13.40 -16.85
C ASP A 39 17.72 -12.76 -16.72
N LYS A 40 16.98 -12.74 -17.82
CA LYS A 40 15.61 -12.20 -17.90
C LYS A 40 14.57 -13.31 -18.04
N SER A 41 14.97 -14.58 -17.92
CA SER A 41 14.04 -15.70 -17.92
C SER A 41 13.00 -15.53 -16.80
N PRO A 42 11.74 -15.95 -17.00
CA PRO A 42 10.70 -15.79 -16.00
C PRO A 42 11.07 -16.36 -14.62
N ALA A 43 11.78 -17.49 -14.59
CA ALA A 43 12.20 -18.12 -13.33
C ALA A 43 13.19 -17.28 -12.52
N ASN A 44 14.14 -16.63 -13.19
CA ASN A 44 15.20 -15.83 -12.54
C ASN A 44 14.89 -14.33 -12.52
N ASN A 45 13.67 -13.93 -12.91
CA ASN A 45 13.23 -12.53 -12.96
C ASN A 45 11.84 -12.33 -12.31
N ALA A 46 11.33 -13.34 -11.61
CA ALA A 46 9.99 -13.34 -11.03
C ALA A 46 9.83 -12.23 -9.97
N ASN A 47 10.77 -12.10 -9.03
CA ASN A 47 10.67 -11.10 -7.96
C ASN A 47 10.80 -9.67 -8.52
N ARG A 48 11.70 -9.45 -9.48
CA ARG A 48 11.83 -8.16 -10.18
C ARG A 48 10.58 -7.80 -10.95
N THR A 49 9.97 -8.75 -11.65
CA THR A 49 8.73 -8.53 -12.40
C THR A 49 7.57 -8.24 -11.47
N LEU A 50 7.44 -9.01 -10.40
CA LEU A 50 6.42 -8.83 -9.38
C LEU A 50 6.51 -7.46 -8.71
N TYR A 51 7.71 -7.06 -8.27
CA TYR A 51 7.93 -5.75 -7.64
C TYR A 51 7.53 -4.62 -8.59
N LYS A 52 7.97 -4.66 -9.85
CA LYS A 52 7.55 -3.69 -10.89
C LYS A 52 6.03 -3.69 -11.11
N GLY A 53 5.41 -4.87 -11.11
CA GLY A 53 3.96 -5.02 -11.24
C GLY A 53 3.20 -4.35 -10.09
N VAL A 54 3.70 -4.48 -8.86
CA VAL A 54 3.16 -3.77 -7.68
C VAL A 54 3.30 -2.26 -7.83
N LEU A 55 4.47 -1.76 -8.25
CA LEU A 55 4.66 -0.31 -8.44
C LEU A 55 3.71 0.25 -9.51
N ARG A 56 3.53 -0.49 -10.60
CA ARG A 56 2.58 -0.11 -11.66
C ARG A 56 1.15 -0.10 -11.14
N GLU A 57 0.73 -1.13 -10.41
CA GLU A 57 -0.61 -1.15 -9.82
C GLU A 57 -0.83 0.04 -8.88
N LEU A 58 0.15 0.42 -8.05
CA LEU A 58 0.03 1.60 -7.18
C LEU A 58 -0.14 2.89 -8.01
N GLN A 59 0.58 3.05 -9.12
CA GLN A 59 0.43 4.19 -10.03
C GLN A 59 -0.92 4.18 -10.76
N ASP A 60 -1.39 3.01 -11.19
CA ASP A 60 -2.69 2.83 -11.83
C ASP A 60 -3.83 3.12 -10.83
N LEU A 61 -3.64 2.77 -9.55
CA LEU A 61 -4.57 3.14 -8.48
C LEU A 61 -4.56 4.65 -8.22
N GLU A 62 -3.41 5.31 -8.22
CA GLU A 62 -3.30 6.76 -8.00
C GLU A 62 -3.93 7.58 -9.15
N SER A 63 -3.69 7.14 -10.39
CA SER A 63 -4.25 7.75 -11.61
C SER A 63 -5.72 7.40 -11.87
N GLY A 64 -6.27 6.42 -11.16
CA GLY A 64 -7.62 5.91 -11.40
C GLY A 64 -7.74 4.97 -12.61
N SER A 65 -6.65 4.68 -13.31
CA SER A 65 -6.60 3.74 -14.42
C SER A 65 -6.92 2.30 -13.99
N SER A 66 -6.60 1.95 -12.73
CA SER A 66 -7.05 0.72 -12.07
C SER A 66 -8.19 1.04 -11.09
N LYS A 67 -9.16 0.12 -11.01
CA LYS A 67 -10.19 0.07 -9.96
C LYS A 67 -10.01 -1.16 -9.07
N GLY A 68 -8.91 -1.90 -9.24
CA GLY A 68 -8.75 -3.26 -8.74
C GLY A 68 -9.48 -4.34 -9.53
N HIS A 69 -9.47 -5.56 -9.01
CA HIS A 69 -10.03 -6.75 -9.67
C HIS A 69 -11.27 -7.33 -8.97
N HIS A 70 -11.58 -7.09 -7.71
CA HIS A 70 -12.88 -7.48 -7.13
C HIS A 70 -12.97 -6.96 -5.72
N VAL A 71 -14.18 -6.84 -5.21
CA VAL A 71 -14.41 -6.75 -3.77
C VAL A 71 -14.13 -8.10 -3.13
N LEU A 72 -13.54 -8.11 -1.93
CA LEU A 72 -13.31 -9.34 -1.17
C LEU A 72 -14.66 -9.93 -0.72
N GLY A 73 -15.59 -9.10 -0.23
CA GLY A 73 -16.89 -9.55 0.24
C GLY A 73 -16.85 -10.15 1.65
N ALA A 74 -18.00 -10.65 2.11
CA ALA A 74 -18.08 -11.39 3.37
C ALA A 74 -17.58 -12.83 3.15
N HIS A 75 -16.39 -13.12 3.67
CA HIS A 75 -15.80 -14.46 3.58
C HIS A 75 -15.57 -15.02 4.98
N LYS A 76 -16.16 -16.21 5.25
CA LYS A 76 -15.84 -16.98 6.45
C LYS A 76 -14.34 -17.24 6.51
N GLY A 77 -13.72 -16.97 7.65
CA GLY A 77 -12.29 -17.19 7.85
C GLY A 77 -11.40 -15.97 7.56
N LEU A 78 -11.94 -14.90 6.95
CA LEU A 78 -11.19 -13.71 6.53
C LEU A 78 -11.71 -12.40 7.15
N GLY A 79 -12.65 -12.51 8.10
CA GLY A 79 -13.38 -11.38 8.65
C GLY A 79 -14.28 -10.71 7.60
N ASP A 80 -15.12 -9.78 8.06
CA ASP A 80 -15.96 -8.99 7.16
C ASP A 80 -15.07 -8.10 6.25
N GLY A 81 -15.09 -8.34 4.94
CA GLY A 81 -14.25 -7.69 3.95
C GLY A 81 -15.04 -6.99 2.84
N ARG A 82 -16.32 -6.68 3.06
CA ARG A 82 -17.18 -6.07 2.03
C ARG A 82 -16.70 -4.69 1.55
N ASP A 83 -15.92 -3.98 2.35
CA ASP A 83 -15.29 -2.68 2.03
C ASP A 83 -13.91 -2.81 1.37
N ILE A 84 -13.40 -4.03 1.18
CA ILE A 84 -12.03 -4.28 0.70
C ILE A 84 -12.06 -4.59 -0.79
N VAL A 85 -11.23 -3.90 -1.55
CA VAL A 85 -10.96 -4.18 -2.96
C VAL A 85 -9.63 -4.90 -3.10
N VAL A 86 -9.55 -5.80 -4.08
CA VAL A 86 -8.44 -6.70 -4.33
C VAL A 86 -7.96 -6.56 -5.77
N SER A 87 -6.69 -6.20 -5.96
CA SER A 87 -5.98 -6.27 -7.24
C SER A 87 -5.25 -7.60 -7.42
N LYS A 88 -5.05 -8.02 -8.67
CA LYS A 88 -4.30 -9.23 -9.02
C LYS A 88 -2.99 -8.86 -9.68
N ILE A 89 -1.88 -9.35 -9.14
CA ILE A 89 -0.53 -9.04 -9.63
C ILE A 89 0.17 -10.36 -9.96
N GLY A 90 0.81 -10.41 -11.12
CA GLY A 90 1.58 -11.56 -11.59
C GLY A 90 3.07 -11.26 -11.61
N ASP A 91 3.87 -12.31 -11.49
CA ASP A 91 5.33 -12.29 -11.57
C ASP A 91 5.86 -12.65 -12.98
N GLY A 92 4.97 -12.85 -13.95
CA GLY A 92 5.31 -13.23 -15.32
C GLY A 92 5.52 -14.72 -15.55
N THR A 93 5.39 -15.57 -14.53
CA THR A 93 5.53 -17.03 -14.66
C THR A 93 4.23 -17.77 -14.97
N GLY A 94 3.10 -17.07 -14.96
CA GLY A 94 1.78 -17.64 -15.25
C GLY A 94 0.64 -16.80 -14.72
N LYS A 95 -0.35 -17.46 -14.10
CA LYS A 95 -1.53 -16.79 -13.53
C LYS A 95 -1.11 -15.86 -12.38
N PRO A 96 -1.76 -14.70 -12.19
CA PRO A 96 -1.46 -13.78 -11.09
C PRO A 96 -1.48 -14.47 -9.72
N ASN A 97 -0.31 -14.59 -9.11
CA ASN A 97 -0.07 -15.31 -7.86
C ASN A 97 0.02 -14.39 -6.64
N HIS A 98 -0.03 -13.06 -6.83
CA HIS A 98 -0.05 -12.08 -5.74
C HIS A 98 -1.34 -11.26 -5.73
N ARG A 99 -1.63 -10.68 -4.57
CA ARG A 99 -2.76 -9.80 -4.31
C ARG A 99 -2.27 -8.54 -3.62
N LEU A 100 -2.90 -7.44 -3.99
CA LEU A 100 -2.82 -6.17 -3.28
C LEU A 100 -4.25 -5.85 -2.81
N THR A 101 -4.42 -5.56 -1.53
CA THR A 101 -5.73 -5.22 -0.94
C THR A 101 -5.74 -3.76 -0.50
N PHE A 102 -6.87 -3.09 -0.70
CA PHE A 102 -7.03 -1.69 -0.31
C PHE A 102 -8.49 -1.36 0.00
N ARG A 103 -8.71 -0.22 0.66
CA ARG A 103 -10.04 0.39 0.88
C ARG A 103 -10.10 1.75 0.20
N GLU A 104 -11.29 2.13 -0.26
CA GLU A 104 -11.57 3.47 -0.78
C GLU A 104 -11.96 4.37 0.41
N ILE A 105 -11.23 5.45 0.65
CA ILE A 105 -11.42 6.37 1.77
C ILE A 105 -11.90 7.71 1.21
N PRO A 106 -13.02 8.27 1.70
CA PRO A 106 -13.46 9.58 1.25
C PRO A 106 -12.45 10.67 1.59
N GLY A 107 -12.29 11.64 0.69
CA GLY A 107 -11.48 12.82 0.92
C GLY A 107 -11.90 13.56 2.19
N ARG A 108 -10.94 13.93 3.04
CA ARG A 108 -11.22 14.72 4.25
C ARG A 108 -11.37 16.20 3.89
N ASN A 109 -12.52 16.79 4.23
CA ASN A 109 -12.93 18.18 3.99
C ASN A 109 -13.32 18.50 2.53
N ALA A 110 -13.98 19.64 2.32
CA ALA A 110 -14.35 20.14 1.00
C ALA A 110 -13.10 20.30 0.12
N GLY A 111 -13.04 19.56 -1.00
CA GLY A 111 -11.88 19.53 -1.91
C GLY A 111 -10.77 18.56 -1.50
N GLY A 112 -10.96 17.77 -0.44
CA GLY A 112 -10.07 16.67 -0.09
C GLY A 112 -10.09 15.58 -1.16
N LYS A 113 -8.92 15.02 -1.45
CA LYS A 113 -8.76 13.96 -2.44
C LYS A 113 -9.15 12.61 -1.85
N ASP A 114 -10.01 11.87 -2.55
CA ASP A 114 -10.31 10.48 -2.19
C ASP A 114 -9.03 9.65 -2.18
N ALA A 115 -8.94 8.73 -1.24
CA ALA A 115 -7.72 7.98 -0.98
C ALA A 115 -7.92 6.47 -1.10
N ARG A 116 -6.88 5.76 -1.56
CA ARG A 116 -6.83 4.31 -1.62
C ARG A 116 -5.85 3.82 -0.59
N ASP A 117 -6.38 3.32 0.52
CA ASP A 117 -5.62 2.87 1.68
C ASP A 117 -5.20 1.41 1.51
N VAL A 118 -3.95 1.20 1.07
CA VAL A 118 -3.38 -0.12 0.80
C VAL A 118 -3.03 -0.82 2.10
N ILE A 119 -3.63 -1.99 2.30
CA ILE A 119 -3.56 -2.75 3.56
C ILE A 119 -2.47 -3.81 3.49
N ALA A 120 -2.45 -4.64 2.44
CA ALA A 120 -1.49 -5.73 2.31
C ALA A 120 -1.13 -6.04 0.87
N ILE A 121 0.10 -6.50 0.67
CA ILE A 121 0.63 -6.98 -0.60
C ILE A 121 1.32 -8.32 -0.33
N GLY A 122 0.87 -9.38 -0.99
CA GLY A 122 1.40 -10.70 -0.69
C GLY A 122 0.91 -11.82 -1.60
N PRO A 123 1.36 -13.06 -1.36
CA PRO A 123 0.95 -14.20 -2.15
C PRO A 123 -0.55 -14.45 -1.99
N ARG A 124 -1.18 -14.92 -3.08
CA ARG A 124 -2.58 -15.36 -3.11
C ARG A 124 -2.77 -16.64 -2.30
N HIS A 125 -1.86 -17.59 -2.47
CA HIS A 125 -1.90 -18.91 -1.86
C HIS A 125 -0.62 -19.11 -1.06
N ALA A 126 -0.75 -19.06 0.25
CA ALA A 126 0.27 -19.45 1.21
C ALA A 126 -0.45 -19.97 2.46
N SER A 127 0.09 -21.03 3.06
CA SER A 127 -0.45 -21.61 4.31
C SER A 127 -0.48 -20.56 5.43
N GLU A 128 0.53 -19.70 5.44
CA GLU A 128 0.67 -18.57 6.34
C GLU A 128 0.96 -17.30 5.54
N ASN A 129 0.56 -16.15 6.07
CA ASN A 129 0.91 -14.84 5.53
C ASN A 129 0.44 -14.57 4.09
N ASN A 130 -0.64 -15.22 3.65
CA ASN A 130 -1.30 -14.80 2.42
C ASN A 130 -1.94 -13.41 2.59
N ALA A 131 -2.12 -12.70 1.48
CA ALA A 131 -2.58 -11.31 1.51
C ALA A 131 -3.91 -11.12 2.25
N TYR A 132 -4.82 -12.09 2.17
CA TYR A 132 -6.14 -11.98 2.80
C TYR A 132 -6.06 -12.10 4.33
N GLN A 133 -5.31 -13.08 4.84
CA GLN A 133 -5.05 -13.21 6.28
C GLN A 133 -4.36 -11.96 6.83
N GLN A 134 -3.35 -11.46 6.13
CA GLN A 134 -2.65 -10.22 6.51
C GLN A 134 -3.60 -9.01 6.52
N THR A 135 -4.53 -8.95 5.58
CA THR A 135 -5.55 -7.89 5.52
C THR A 135 -6.45 -7.93 6.74
N ALA A 136 -7.02 -9.09 7.07
CA ALA A 136 -7.89 -9.26 8.25
C ALA A 136 -7.17 -8.88 9.55
N MET A 137 -5.95 -9.40 9.73
CA MET A 137 -5.10 -9.14 10.90
C MET A 137 -4.80 -7.65 11.06
N ARG A 138 -4.42 -6.95 9.99
CA ARG A 138 -4.05 -5.52 10.05
C ARG A 138 -5.25 -4.59 10.25
N LEU A 139 -6.44 -5.03 9.86
CA LEU A 139 -7.69 -4.34 10.19
C LEU A 139 -8.19 -4.66 11.61
N GLY A 140 -7.53 -5.57 12.33
CA GLY A 140 -7.99 -6.05 13.64
C GLY A 140 -9.31 -6.82 13.56
N ARG A 141 -9.66 -7.37 12.38
CA ARG A 141 -10.91 -8.10 12.17
C ARG A 141 -10.70 -9.58 12.45
N SER A 142 -11.53 -10.17 13.31
CA SER A 142 -11.47 -11.61 13.54
C SER A 142 -12.08 -12.37 12.36
N ALA A 143 -11.61 -13.60 12.14
CA ALA A 143 -11.98 -14.44 11.01
C ALA A 143 -13.49 -14.65 10.84
N ASP A 144 -14.24 -14.61 11.94
CA ASP A 144 -15.69 -14.84 12.01
C ASP A 144 -16.48 -13.57 12.40
N GLN A 145 -15.81 -12.42 12.48
CA GLN A 145 -16.47 -11.17 12.82
C GLN A 145 -17.37 -10.70 11.68
N SER A 146 -18.64 -10.43 12.01
CA SER A 146 -19.54 -9.62 11.19
C SER A 146 -19.52 -8.17 11.67
N LEU A 147 -19.55 -7.22 10.74
CA LEU A 147 -19.56 -5.80 11.03
C LEU A 147 -20.85 -5.16 10.48
N PRO A 148 -21.90 -4.97 11.28
CA PRO A 148 -23.21 -4.50 10.78
C PRO A 148 -23.15 -3.17 10.02
N HIS A 149 -22.22 -2.28 10.36
CA HIS A 149 -22.03 -1.03 9.62
C HIS A 149 -21.55 -1.23 8.18
N LEU A 150 -21.00 -2.42 7.85
CA LEU A 150 -20.61 -2.82 6.50
C LEU A 150 -21.75 -3.49 5.72
N ASP A 151 -22.93 -3.73 6.32
CA ASP A 151 -24.11 -4.28 5.61
C ASP A 151 -24.53 -3.41 4.43
N ARG A 152 -24.24 -2.11 4.48
CA ARG A 152 -24.49 -1.15 3.38
C ARG A 152 -23.70 -1.43 2.10
N PHE A 153 -22.57 -2.14 2.20
CA PHE A 153 -21.81 -2.60 1.03
C PHE A 153 -22.51 -3.79 0.35
N GLY A 154 -23.49 -4.39 1.03
CA GLY A 154 -24.19 -5.58 0.59
C GLY A 154 -23.30 -6.81 0.55
N GLU A 155 -23.89 -7.94 0.15
CA GLU A 155 -23.12 -9.12 -0.19
C GLU A 155 -22.34 -8.91 -1.48
N ALA A 156 -21.20 -9.59 -1.62
CA ALA A 156 -20.43 -9.54 -2.86
C ALA A 156 -21.30 -10.02 -4.03
N GLN A 157 -21.61 -9.11 -4.95
CA GLN A 157 -22.52 -9.40 -6.05
C GLN A 157 -21.95 -10.50 -6.97
N VAL A 158 -22.86 -11.37 -7.44
CA VAL A 158 -22.56 -12.43 -8.41
C VAL A 158 -21.88 -11.82 -9.63
N GLY A 159 -20.66 -12.25 -9.94
CA GLY A 159 -19.86 -11.69 -11.04
C GLY A 159 -18.71 -10.76 -10.62
N SER A 160 -18.50 -10.52 -9.32
CA SER A 160 -17.35 -9.76 -8.80
C SER A 160 -16.00 -10.28 -9.31
N GLY A 161 -15.87 -11.60 -9.51
CA GLY A 161 -14.67 -12.25 -10.08
C GLY A 161 -14.65 -12.40 -11.61
N GLY A 162 -15.70 -11.98 -12.32
CA GLY A 162 -15.95 -12.23 -13.75
C GLY A 162 -15.19 -11.30 -14.71
N LYS A 163 -15.71 -11.17 -15.95
CA LYS A 163 -15.14 -10.29 -16.98
C LYS A 163 -15.25 -8.81 -16.56
N ALA A 164 -14.40 -7.95 -17.12
CA ALA A 164 -14.33 -6.53 -16.73
C ALA A 164 -15.69 -5.81 -16.77
N HIS A 165 -16.52 -6.04 -17.80
CA HIS A 165 -17.83 -5.41 -17.92
C HIS A 165 -18.84 -5.84 -16.83
N GLN A 166 -18.68 -7.03 -16.23
CA GLN A 166 -19.53 -7.51 -15.13
C GLN A 166 -19.05 -6.96 -13.79
N ARG A 167 -17.72 -6.87 -13.66
CA ARG A 167 -17.08 -6.45 -12.42
C ARG A 167 -17.11 -4.94 -12.21
N ASN A 168 -16.82 -4.16 -13.25
CA ASN A 168 -16.63 -2.71 -13.09
C ASN A 168 -17.84 -2.01 -12.44
N PRO A 169 -19.10 -2.35 -12.77
CA PRO A 169 -20.26 -1.83 -12.04
C PRO A 169 -20.24 -2.14 -10.55
N VAL A 170 -19.81 -3.34 -10.15
CA VAL A 170 -19.70 -3.74 -8.73
C VAL A 170 -18.64 -2.92 -8.01
N LEU A 171 -17.47 -2.70 -8.64
CA LEU A 171 -16.41 -1.87 -8.09
C LEU A 171 -16.83 -0.39 -7.97
N ASP A 172 -17.54 0.12 -8.97
CA ASP A 172 -18.04 1.50 -8.96
C ASP A 172 -19.11 1.71 -7.88
N ALA A 173 -20.02 0.75 -7.70
CA ALA A 173 -21.00 0.76 -6.61
C ALA A 173 -20.30 0.70 -5.24
N ASN A 174 -19.32 -0.19 -5.07
CA ASN A 174 -18.56 -0.30 -3.82
C ASN A 174 -17.83 1.01 -3.49
N ARG A 175 -17.18 1.63 -4.48
CA ARG A 175 -16.52 2.94 -4.32
C ARG A 175 -17.53 4.04 -3.96
N ALA A 176 -18.67 4.10 -4.63
CA ALA A 176 -19.71 5.08 -4.32
C ALA A 176 -20.23 4.95 -2.88
N ILE A 177 -20.43 3.72 -2.40
CA ILE A 177 -20.83 3.44 -1.01
C ILE A 177 -19.73 3.85 -0.03
N ALA A 178 -18.46 3.54 -0.34
CA ALA A 178 -17.32 3.92 0.49
C ALA A 178 -17.19 5.44 0.62
N HIS A 179 -17.36 6.19 -0.47
CA HIS A 179 -17.23 7.65 -0.46
C HIS A 179 -18.44 8.34 0.21
N ALA A 180 -19.60 7.68 0.24
CA ALA A 180 -20.78 8.13 0.98
C ALA A 180 -20.77 7.68 2.47
N PHE A 181 -19.68 7.05 2.93
CA PHE A 181 -19.56 6.58 4.31
C PHE A 181 -18.57 7.40 5.12
N ASP A 182 -19.11 8.31 5.94
CA ASP A 182 -18.35 9.19 6.84
C ASP A 182 -17.52 8.44 7.91
N GLY A 183 -17.70 7.13 8.05
CA GLY A 183 -16.99 6.30 9.04
C GLY A 183 -15.68 5.68 8.55
N GLN A 184 -15.38 5.71 7.25
CA GLN A 184 -14.13 5.14 6.75
C GLN A 184 -12.95 6.10 6.94
N THR A 185 -11.98 5.64 7.74
CA THR A 185 -10.73 6.34 7.96
C THR A 185 -9.55 5.45 7.56
N PRO A 186 -8.42 6.05 7.12
CA PRO A 186 -7.22 5.29 6.85
C PRO A 186 -6.77 4.51 8.09
N LEU A 187 -6.10 3.38 7.88
CA LEU A 187 -5.45 2.64 8.95
C LEU A 187 -4.48 3.54 9.72
N SER A 188 -4.36 3.30 11.03
CA SER A 188 -3.38 4.03 11.86
C SER A 188 -1.97 3.88 11.28
N GLY A 189 -1.22 4.99 11.23
CA GLY A 189 0.13 5.02 10.66
C GLY A 189 0.19 5.00 9.13
N SER A 190 -0.94 4.97 8.42
CA SER A 190 -0.96 5.05 6.96
C SER A 190 -0.47 6.41 6.47
N ARG A 191 0.36 6.37 5.43
CA ARG A 191 1.05 7.56 4.91
C ARG A 191 0.88 7.65 3.41
N PRO A 192 0.77 8.86 2.84
CA PRO A 192 0.78 9.03 1.40
C PRO A 192 1.99 8.37 0.76
N LEU A 193 1.76 7.73 -0.38
CA LEU A 193 2.81 7.38 -1.32
C LEU A 193 3.41 8.69 -1.85
N SER A 194 4.33 9.31 -1.10
CA SER A 194 4.91 10.60 -1.47
C SER A 194 5.70 10.50 -2.79
N GLU A 195 5.63 11.53 -3.63
CA GLU A 195 6.41 11.64 -4.87
C GLU A 195 7.93 11.60 -4.65
N SER A 196 8.38 11.87 -3.42
CA SER A 196 9.79 11.97 -3.01
C SER A 196 10.29 10.83 -2.09
N GLY A 197 9.41 9.93 -1.64
CA GLY A 197 9.72 8.92 -0.62
C GLY A 197 10.09 7.53 -1.15
N PHE A 198 10.05 7.33 -2.46
CA PHE A 198 10.47 6.08 -3.07
C PHE A 198 12.00 6.02 -3.16
N GLY A 199 12.65 5.36 -2.19
CA GLY A 199 14.10 5.07 -2.23
C GLY A 199 15.03 6.12 -1.63
N SER A 200 14.51 7.22 -1.07
CA SER A 200 15.30 8.11 -0.22
C SER A 200 15.60 7.39 1.10
N ARG A 201 16.81 6.84 1.22
CA ARG A 201 17.40 6.55 2.52
C ARG A 201 17.30 7.83 3.32
N GLY A 202 16.62 7.79 4.46
CA GLY A 202 16.76 8.81 5.49
C GLY A 202 18.25 8.98 5.74
N SER A 203 18.82 10.06 5.23
CA SER A 203 20.15 10.49 5.61
C SER A 203 20.03 10.79 7.09
N SER A 204 20.60 9.93 7.92
CA SER A 204 20.91 10.24 9.31
C SER A 204 22.04 11.28 9.31
N GLY A 205 21.76 12.47 8.78
CA GLY A 205 22.60 13.64 8.85
C GLY A 205 22.14 14.46 10.03
N GLY A 206 22.45 13.98 11.24
CA GLY A 206 22.29 14.75 12.45
C GLY A 206 23.03 16.08 12.30
N ALA A 207 22.26 17.16 12.30
CA ALA A 207 22.76 18.50 12.41
C ALA A 207 23.66 18.61 13.66
N LYS A 208 24.94 18.93 13.46
CA LYS A 208 25.64 19.81 14.38
C LYS A 208 26.15 21.01 13.62
N GLN A 209 25.49 22.12 13.93
CA GLN A 209 25.75 23.47 13.51
C GLN A 209 27.25 23.80 13.61
N ALA A 210 27.85 24.17 12.48
CA ALA A 210 29.06 24.98 12.48
C ALA A 210 28.64 26.44 12.73
N GLY A 211 28.38 26.76 14.00
CA GLY A 211 28.22 28.13 14.48
C GLY A 211 29.60 28.73 14.73
N LYS A 212 30.06 29.60 13.83
CA LYS A 212 31.14 30.54 14.10
C LYS A 212 30.76 31.42 15.30
N GLN A 213 31.50 31.32 16.40
CA GLN A 213 31.64 32.44 17.33
C GLN A 213 33.07 32.49 17.85
N ALA A 214 33.77 33.52 17.40
CA ALA A 214 35.07 33.92 17.90
C ALA A 214 34.90 34.59 19.28
N GLY A 215 35.84 34.28 20.18
CA GLY A 215 36.29 35.19 21.23
C GLY A 215 35.56 35.14 22.58
N ARG A 216 36.14 34.42 23.55
CA ARG A 216 36.73 35.04 24.76
C ARG A 216 37.44 34.02 25.63
N GLN A 217 38.67 34.37 25.99
CA GLN A 217 39.49 33.78 27.04
C GLN A 217 38.73 33.72 28.38
N THR A 218 38.96 32.67 29.17
CA THR A 218 39.60 32.74 30.51
C THR A 218 39.79 31.32 31.06
N ASN A 219 41.04 30.95 31.35
CA ASN A 219 41.39 29.85 32.27
C ASN A 219 40.78 30.12 33.66
N PRO A 220 40.46 29.07 34.43
CA PRO A 220 41.37 28.74 35.52
C PRO A 220 41.60 27.24 35.75
N ASN A 221 42.84 27.00 36.16
CA ASN A 221 43.48 25.81 36.69
C ASN A 221 42.73 25.18 37.89
N PRO A 222 42.62 23.84 38.01
CA PRO A 222 42.31 23.20 39.28
C PRO A 222 43.60 22.70 39.96
N GLN A 223 43.95 23.34 41.08
CA GLN A 223 44.93 22.83 42.04
C GLN A 223 44.40 21.54 42.70
N ARG A 224 45.31 20.58 42.78
CA ARG A 224 45.20 19.30 43.48
C ARG A 224 45.46 19.55 44.97
N GLY A 225 44.60 18.99 45.82
CA GLY A 225 44.74 19.06 47.28
C GLY A 225 45.92 18.25 47.82
N GLU A 226 46.27 18.63 49.05
CA GLU A 226 47.07 17.87 50.02
C GLU A 226 46.47 16.50 50.34
#